data_AF-A0A9K3D710-F1
#
_entry.id   AF-A0A9K3D710-F1
#
_cell.length_a   1.000
_cell.length_b   1.000
_cell.length_c   1.000
_cell.angle_alpha   90.00
_cell.angle_beta   90.00
_cell.angle_gamma   90.00
#
_symmetry.space_group_name_H-M   'P 1'
#
loop_
_entity.id
_entity.type
_entity.pdbx_description
1 polymer ?
#
loop_
_entity_poly.entity_id
_entity_poly.type
_entity_poly.pdbx_seq_one_letter_code
_entity_poly.pdbx_strand_id
1 'polypeptide(L)'
;MVAVRIAKETGLAIDRVTFKSSLTLDKATLKAVPAGQCVTRVTLEATVYGDVTEEQVTELGEKVHVCCPVAAIFRHLPGCEFEPVWTLAKAE
;
A
#
# COMPACT_ATOMS: atom_id res chain seq x y z
N MET A 1 -2.37 -8.03 10.69
CA MET A 1 -2.00 -7.33 9.45
C MET A 1 -3.03 -7.69 8.38
N VAL A 2 -3.68 -6.71 7.72
CA VAL A 2 -4.81 -6.95 6.79
C VAL A 2 -4.40 -7.87 5.62
N ALA A 3 -3.19 -7.71 5.08
CA ALA A 3 -2.66 -8.56 4.00
C ALA A 3 -2.52 -10.03 4.39
N VAL A 4 -1.93 -10.33 5.55
CA VAL A 4 -1.79 -11.72 6.03
C VAL A 4 -3.15 -12.36 6.32
N ARG A 5 -4.12 -11.56 6.78
CA ARG A 5 -5.49 -12.05 7.00
C ARG A 5 -6.16 -12.41 5.68
N ILE A 6 -6.13 -11.51 4.70
CA ILE A 6 -6.75 -11.73 3.39
C ILE A 6 -6.08 -12.89 2.66
N ALA A 7 -4.75 -12.97 2.70
CA ALA A 7 -3.99 -14.09 2.13
C ALA A 7 -4.46 -15.44 2.67
N LYS A 8 -4.73 -15.53 3.99
CA LYS A 8 -5.29 -16.74 4.60
C LYS A 8 -6.73 -17.00 4.17
N GLU A 9 -7.57 -15.96 4.07
CA GLU A 9 -8.96 -16.06 3.60
C GLU A 9 -9.04 -16.49 2.12
N THR A 10 -8.05 -16.13 1.31
CA THR A 10 -7.93 -16.51 -0.11
C THR A 10 -7.12 -17.79 -0.36
N GLY A 11 -6.59 -18.43 0.70
CA GLY A 11 -5.81 -19.67 0.58
C GLY A 11 -4.45 -19.50 -0.11
N LEU A 12 -3.87 -18.29 -0.13
CA LEU A 12 -2.58 -18.02 -0.74
C LEU A 12 -1.44 -18.47 0.17
N ALA A 13 -0.47 -19.19 -0.40
CA ALA A 13 0.74 -19.66 0.29
C ALA A 13 1.79 -18.55 0.38
N ILE A 14 1.55 -17.57 1.26
CA ILE A 14 2.44 -16.43 1.47
C ILE A 14 3.22 -16.60 2.77
N ASP A 15 4.55 -16.55 2.69
CA ASP A 15 5.46 -16.62 3.83
C ASP A 15 5.54 -15.29 4.58
N ARG A 16 5.73 -14.20 3.83
CA ARG A 16 5.85 -12.84 4.40
C ARG A 16 5.44 -11.77 3.39
N VAL A 17 5.06 -10.62 3.91
CA VAL A 17 4.83 -9.41 3.11
C VAL A 17 5.60 -8.27 3.74
N THR A 18 6.45 -7.61 2.95
CA THR A 18 7.20 -6.42 3.36
C THR A 18 6.52 -5.19 2.80
N PHE A 19 6.30 -4.19 3.65
CA PHE A 19 5.74 -2.91 3.25
C PHE A 19 6.78 -1.81 3.41
N LYS A 20 6.89 -0.96 2.39
CA LYS A 20 7.67 0.26 2.42
C LYS A 20 6.78 1.40 1.98
N SER A 21 6.63 2.40 2.84
CA SER A 21 5.83 3.58 2.56
C SER A 21 6.72 4.81 2.47
N SER A 22 6.57 5.59 1.42
CA SER A 22 7.23 6.88 1.26
C SER A 22 6.16 7.97 1.14
N LEU A 23 6.36 9.08 1.84
CA LEU A 23 5.49 10.25 1.76
C LEU A 23 6.28 11.44 1.22
N THR A 24 5.74 12.10 0.20
CA THR A 24 6.25 13.36 -0.30
C THR A 24 5.47 14.50 0.32
N LEU A 25 6.20 15.45 0.91
CA LEU A 25 5.66 16.62 1.56
C LEU A 25 6.05 17.87 0.77
N ASP A 26 5.08 18.75 0.53
CA ASP A 26 5.36 20.08 0.00
C ASP A 26 5.77 21.04 1.13
N LYS A 27 6.94 21.66 0.97
CA LYS A 27 7.56 22.51 1.99
C LYS A 27 6.88 23.88 2.10
N ALA A 28 6.22 24.34 1.03
CA ALA A 28 5.56 25.66 1.00
C ALA A 28 4.26 25.63 1.82
N THR A 29 3.49 24.55 1.70
CA THR A 29 2.25 24.28 2.46
C THR A 29 2.52 23.89 3.91
N LEU A 30 3.69 23.30 4.20
CA LEU A 30 4.14 22.91 5.54
C LEU A 30 4.11 24.05 6.59
N LYS A 31 4.14 25.31 6.14
CA LYS A 31 4.10 26.50 7.01
C LYS A 31 2.76 27.24 7.03
N ALA A 32 1.81 26.91 6.14
CA ALA A 32 0.69 27.79 5.81
C ALA A 32 -0.71 27.17 5.93
N VAL A 33 -0.84 25.83 5.99
CA VAL A 33 -2.15 25.14 6.00
C VAL A 33 -2.27 24.12 7.14
N PRO A 34 -3.50 23.78 7.57
CA PRO A 34 -3.73 22.77 8.60
C PRO A 34 -3.11 21.43 8.23
N ALA A 35 -2.60 20.72 9.25
CA ALA A 35 -1.92 19.44 9.12
C ALA A 35 -2.77 18.44 8.31
N GLY A 36 -2.31 18.07 7.11
CA GLY A 36 -3.00 17.15 6.20
C GLY A 36 -2.94 17.56 4.72
N GLN A 37 -2.79 18.85 4.41
CA GLN A 37 -2.68 19.35 3.02
C GLN A 37 -1.26 19.41 2.46
N CYS A 38 -0.26 19.10 3.28
CA CYS A 38 1.14 19.13 2.87
C CYS A 38 1.57 17.85 2.16
N VAL A 39 0.78 16.76 2.27
CA VAL A 39 1.11 15.47 1.66
C VAL A 39 0.65 15.51 0.21
N THR A 40 1.60 15.53 -0.72
CA THR A 40 1.32 15.58 -2.16
C THR A 40 1.31 14.21 -2.79
N ARG A 41 2.07 13.26 -2.23
CA ARG A 41 2.16 11.90 -2.75
C ARG A 41 2.45 10.88 -1.65
N VAL A 42 1.80 9.73 -1.73
CA VAL A 42 2.05 8.57 -0.89
C VAL A 42 2.30 7.37 -1.80
N THR A 43 3.50 6.82 -1.74
CA THR A 43 3.89 5.60 -2.44
C THR A 43 3.92 4.46 -1.43
N LEU A 44 3.16 3.40 -1.70
CA LEU A 44 3.11 2.20 -0.87
C LEU A 44 3.61 1.02 -1.68
N GLU A 45 4.82 0.57 -1.42
CA GLU A 45 5.42 -0.60 -2.04
C GLU A 45 5.20 -1.82 -1.13
N ALA A 46 4.54 -2.84 -1.65
CA ALA A 46 4.30 -4.11 -0.98
C ALA A 46 4.98 -5.24 -1.76
N THR A 47 5.95 -5.89 -1.12
CA THR A 47 6.65 -7.05 -1.69
C THR A 47 6.16 -8.32 -1.01
N VAL A 48 5.56 -9.21 -1.80
CA VAL A 48 4.99 -10.48 -1.34
C VAL A 48 6.00 -11.59 -1.57
N TYR A 49 6.28 -12.39 -0.54
CA TYR A 49 7.17 -13.55 -0.61
C TYR A 49 6.34 -14.81 -0.37
N GLY A 50 6.42 -15.77 -1.29
CA GLY A 50 5.72 -17.04 -1.20
C GLY A 50 5.52 -17.69 -2.57
N ASP A 51 4.87 -18.85 -2.58
CA ASP A 51 4.55 -19.60 -3.80
C ASP A 51 3.22 -19.09 -4.37
N VAL A 52 3.27 -17.91 -5.00
CA VAL A 52 2.11 -17.23 -5.60
C VAL A 52 2.47 -16.60 -6.93
N THR A 53 1.49 -16.42 -7.82
CA THR A 53 1.69 -15.77 -9.12
C THR A 53 1.58 -14.25 -9.03
N GLU A 54 2.09 -13.52 -10.02
CA GLU A 54 1.96 -12.05 -10.08
C GLU A 54 0.48 -11.61 -10.14
N GLU A 55 -0.38 -12.39 -10.79
CA GLU A 55 -1.83 -12.16 -10.82
C GLU A 55 -2.45 -12.28 -9.42
N GLN A 56 -2.06 -13.30 -8.65
CA GLN A 56 -2.50 -13.49 -7.27
C GLN A 56 -2.01 -12.36 -6.36
N VAL A 57 -0.79 -11.86 -6.57
CA VAL A 57 -0.25 -10.70 -5.84
C VAL A 57 -1.06 -9.43 -6.15
N THR A 58 -1.44 -9.25 -7.41
CA THR A 58 -2.26 -8.11 -7.84
C THR A 58 -3.64 -8.16 -7.19
N GLU A 59 -4.33 -9.31 -7.28
CA GLU A 59 -5.66 -9.49 -6.68
C GLU A 59 -5.64 -9.35 -5.15
N LEU A 60 -4.60 -9.87 -4.49
CA LEU A 60 -4.37 -9.68 -3.07
C LEU A 60 -4.25 -8.20 -2.73
N GLY A 61 -3.48 -7.46 -3.53
CA GLY A 61 -3.30 -6.02 -3.35
C GLY A 61 -4.62 -5.27 -3.41
N GLU A 62 -5.45 -5.53 -4.41
CA GLU A 62 -6.78 -4.93 -4.55
C GLU A 62 -7.67 -5.23 -3.34
N LYS A 63 -7.74 -6.50 -2.90
CA LYS A 63 -8.53 -6.90 -1.73
C LYS A 63 -8.04 -6.22 -0.45
N VAL A 64 -6.72 -6.15 -0.26
CA VAL A 64 -6.12 -5.43 0.89
C VAL A 64 -6.48 -3.95 0.83
N HIS A 65 -6.48 -3.37 -0.35
CA HIS A 65 -6.82 -1.98 -0.57
C HIS A 65 -8.28 -1.63 -0.28
N VAL A 66 -9.21 -2.57 -0.44
CA VAL A 66 -10.61 -2.40 -0.05
C VAL A 66 -10.76 -2.52 1.47
N CYS A 67 -10.03 -3.43 2.11
CA CYS A 67 -10.19 -3.71 3.53
C CYS A 67 -9.24 -2.91 4.45
N CYS A 68 -8.27 -2.17 3.91
CA CYS A 68 -7.29 -1.43 4.70
C CYS A 68 -7.75 0.02 4.97
N PRO A 69 -8.16 0.35 6.20
CA PRO A 69 -8.64 1.70 6.53
C PRO A 69 -7.56 2.78 6.34
N VAL A 70 -6.29 2.43 6.50
CA VAL A 70 -5.17 3.35 6.27
C VAL A 70 -5.01 3.71 4.78
N ALA A 71 -5.20 2.74 3.88
CA ALA A 71 -5.21 3.02 2.45
C ALA A 71 -6.41 3.91 2.06
N ALA A 72 -7.57 3.72 2.71
CA ALA A 72 -8.72 4.59 2.51
C ALA A 72 -8.42 6.04 2.93
N ILE A 73 -7.74 6.25 4.07
CA ILE A 73 -7.35 7.58 4.52
C ILE A 73 -6.50 8.30 3.46
N PHE A 74 -5.49 7.65 2.89
CA PHE A 74 -4.63 8.29 1.88
C PHE A 74 -5.34 8.60 0.57
N ARG A 75 -6.29 7.76 0.13
CA ARG A 75 -7.10 8.05 -1.08
C ARG A 75 -8.04 9.25 -0.91
N HIS A 76 -8.44 9.54 0.31
CA HIS A 76 -9.36 10.65 0.60
C HIS A 76 -8.62 11.93 1.01
N LEU A 77 -7.28 11.93 1.04
CA LEU A 77 -6.52 13.15 1.26
C LEU A 77 -6.63 14.07 0.03
N PRO A 78 -7.16 15.29 0.19
CA PRO A 78 -7.33 16.21 -0.93
C PRO A 78 -5.97 16.65 -1.48
N GLY A 79 -5.75 16.49 -2.79
CA GLY A 79 -4.50 16.86 -3.44
C GLY A 79 -3.34 15.89 -3.25
N CYS A 80 -3.60 14.71 -2.67
CA CYS A 80 -2.60 13.66 -2.49
C CYS A 80 -2.76 12.58 -3.57
N GLU A 81 -1.69 12.29 -4.30
CA GLU A 81 -1.60 11.13 -5.19
C GLU A 81 -1.29 9.87 -4.36
N PHE A 82 -2.12 8.84 -4.45
CA PHE A 82 -1.87 7.55 -3.79
C PHE A 82 -1.48 6.49 -4.82
N GLU A 83 -0.24 6.03 -4.76
CA GLU A 83 0.35 5.06 -5.70
C GLU A 83 0.75 3.78 -4.96
N PRO A 84 -0.14 2.77 -4.93
CA PRO A 84 0.22 1.46 -4.41
C PRO A 84 0.89 0.61 -5.48
N VAL A 85 1.99 -0.05 -5.12
CA VAL A 85 2.73 -0.97 -5.98
C VAL A 85 2.85 -2.30 -5.26
N TRP A 86 2.33 -3.37 -5.86
CA TRP A 86 2.44 -4.73 -5.35
C TRP A 86 3.33 -5.55 -6.26
N THR A 87 4.34 -6.20 -5.69
CA THR A 87 5.31 -7.01 -6.44
C THR A 87 5.50 -8.36 -5.79
N LEU A 88 5.65 -9.38 -6.63
CA LEU A 88 6.14 -10.68 -6.20
C LEU A 88 7.65 -10.58 -5.99
N ALA A 89 8.13 -11.05 -4.84
CA ALA A 89 9.55 -11.24 -4.62
C ALA A 89 10.06 -12.28 -5.62
N LYS A 90 10.92 -11.87 -6.55
CA LYS A 90 11.64 -12.83 -7.38
C LYS A 90 12.61 -13.58 -6.46
N ALA A 91 12.63 -14.90 -6.55
CA ALA A 91 13.64 -15.71 -5.90
C ALA A 91 15.01 -15.28 -6.46
N GLU A 92 15.85 -14.69 -5.62
CA GLU A 92 17.28 -14.48 -5.89
C GLU A 92 18.05 -15.79 -5.68
#